data_AF-A0A5N5FBN0-F1
#
_entry.id   AF-A0A5N5FBN0-F1
#
_cell.length_a   1.000
_cell.length_b   1.000
_cell.length_c   1.000
_cell.angle_alpha   90.00
_cell.angle_beta   90.00
_cell.angle_gamma   90.00
#
_symmetry.space_group_name_H-M   'P 1'
#
loop_
_entity.id
_entity.type
_entity.pdbx_description
1 polymer ?
#
loop_
_entity_poly.entity_id
_entity_poly.type
_entity_poly.pdbx_seq_one_letter_code
_entity_poly.pdbx_strand_id
1 'polypeptide(L)'
;MVQLPFHERWKMLEKEVIEPRNMERDTLSRSVEPYYRYDLELFSVRRKGFWLLSTVNKLLRKFIPGLSHASDGLIFQGWDDPYVPRTHEGLLKWKFPEMNSVDFLYELGVDGRELLFLNERGKKKLMGGYRVVFKDELDPAFCSGKIIECAWDAGGNAWVCMRTRPDKSTPNEFNTYKKVMRSINDNITEEVLLEKIEEIVRLPMYADRIRNDIRAHEHTSSSRRR
;
A
#
# COMPACT_ATOMS: atom_id res chain seq x y z
N MET A 1 20.38 1.34 -16.13
CA MET A 1 19.74 1.29 -14.80
C MET A 1 18.54 0.37 -14.74
N VAL A 2 17.53 0.48 -15.63
CA VAL A 2 16.30 -0.34 -15.55
C VAL A 2 16.50 -1.86 -15.69
N GLN A 3 17.57 -2.28 -16.40
CA GLN A 3 17.94 -3.69 -16.54
C GLN A 3 18.64 -4.27 -15.30
N LEU A 4 19.03 -3.43 -14.34
CA LEU A 4 19.71 -3.89 -13.13
C LEU A 4 18.69 -4.46 -12.13
N PRO A 5 19.09 -5.49 -11.36
CA PRO A 5 18.33 -5.99 -10.22
C PRO A 5 17.87 -4.88 -9.27
N PHE A 6 16.73 -5.08 -8.60
CA PHE A 6 16.21 -4.13 -7.62
C PHE A 6 17.25 -3.73 -6.57
N HIS A 7 18.03 -4.67 -6.05
CA HIS A 7 18.98 -4.38 -4.99
C HIS A 7 20.14 -3.48 -5.40
N GLU A 8 20.62 -3.61 -6.64
CA GLU A 8 21.65 -2.72 -7.17
C GLU A 8 21.08 -1.32 -7.34
N ARG A 9 19.87 -1.21 -7.93
CA ARG A 9 19.17 0.07 -8.07
C ARG A 9 18.92 0.74 -6.71
N TRP A 10 18.53 -0.04 -5.71
CA TRP A 10 18.29 0.44 -4.35
C TRP A 10 19.58 0.91 -3.67
N LYS A 11 20.70 0.21 -3.88
CA LYS A 11 22.02 0.62 -3.41
C LYS A 11 22.50 1.89 -4.10
N MET A 12 22.32 2.01 -5.42
CA MET A 12 22.66 3.22 -6.17
C MET A 12 21.86 4.43 -5.66
N LEU A 13 20.55 4.27 -5.44
CA LEU A 13 19.72 5.34 -4.88
C LEU A 13 20.22 5.81 -3.51
N GLU A 14 20.68 4.89 -2.66
CA GLU A 14 21.30 5.26 -1.39
C GLU A 14 22.60 6.05 -1.60
N LYS A 15 23.52 5.53 -2.43
CA LYS A 15 24.86 6.09 -2.62
C LYS A 15 24.90 7.39 -3.41
N GLU A 16 24.03 7.53 -4.41
CA GLU A 16 24.09 8.64 -5.37
C GLU A 16 23.10 9.75 -5.04
N VAL A 17 22.06 9.48 -4.23
CA VAL A 17 21.02 10.47 -3.93
C VAL A 17 20.88 10.72 -2.44
N ILE A 18 20.68 9.68 -1.63
CA ILE A 18 20.31 9.85 -0.22
C ILE A 18 21.52 10.22 0.64
N GLU A 19 22.64 9.51 0.50
CA GLU A 19 23.87 9.80 1.25
C GLU A 19 24.42 11.20 0.94
N PRO A 20 24.63 11.62 -0.33
CA PRO A 20 25.17 12.95 -0.63
C PRO A 20 24.27 14.08 -0.09
N ARG A 21 22.95 13.94 -0.26
CA ARG A 21 21.98 14.91 0.25
C ARG A 21 22.02 15.03 1.76
N ASN A 22 22.05 13.90 2.48
CA ASN A 22 22.10 13.93 3.94
C ASN A 22 23.44 14.51 4.44
N MET A 23 24.56 14.17 3.80
CA MET A 23 25.87 14.75 4.13
C MET A 23 25.89 16.28 3.95
N GLU A 24 25.37 16.77 2.82
CA GLU A 24 25.26 18.21 2.58
C GLU A 24 24.32 18.88 3.60
N ARG A 25 23.12 18.31 3.84
CA ARG A 25 22.19 18.81 4.86
C ARG A 25 22.85 18.91 6.22
N ASP A 26 23.54 17.86 6.66
CA ASP A 26 24.16 17.82 7.97
C ASP A 26 25.31 18.84 8.06
N THR A 27 26.05 19.06 6.96
CA THR A 27 27.08 20.09 6.85
C THR A 27 26.50 21.50 6.95
N LEU A 28 25.45 21.79 6.17
CA LEU A 28 24.77 23.08 6.15
C LEU A 28 24.04 23.38 7.46
N SER A 29 23.55 22.34 8.17
CA SER A 29 22.89 22.51 9.47
C SER A 29 23.82 23.08 10.54
N ARG A 30 25.14 22.94 10.35
CA ARG A 30 26.19 23.45 11.23
C ARG A 30 26.88 24.71 10.69
N SER A 31 26.52 25.18 9.48
CA SER A 31 27.06 26.39 8.90
C SER A 31 26.41 27.63 9.51
N VAL A 32 27.18 28.69 9.74
CA VAL A 32 26.67 30.00 10.19
C VAL A 32 25.86 30.68 9.08
N GLU A 33 26.24 30.47 7.82
CA GLU A 33 25.59 31.03 6.63
C GLU A 33 25.38 29.93 5.58
N PRO A 34 24.32 29.10 5.71
CA PRO A 34 24.03 28.06 4.74
C PRO A 34 23.42 28.66 3.46
N TYR A 35 23.95 28.30 2.28
CA TYR A 35 23.38 28.71 0.99
C TYR A 35 22.03 28.04 0.68
N TYR A 36 21.69 26.96 1.41
CA TYR A 36 20.45 26.21 1.23
C TYR A 36 19.87 25.78 2.58
N ARG A 37 18.55 25.89 2.71
CA ARG A 37 17.80 25.61 3.95
C ARG A 37 16.83 24.44 3.73
N TYR A 38 17.30 23.24 4.05
CA TYR A 38 16.53 22.00 3.95
C TYR A 38 15.25 21.99 4.81
N ASP A 39 15.21 22.77 5.88
CA ASP A 39 14.04 22.93 6.75
C ASP A 39 12.91 23.75 6.12
N LEU A 40 13.19 24.50 5.05
CA LEU A 40 12.20 25.28 4.30
C LEU A 40 11.64 24.52 3.08
N GLU A 41 12.05 23.26 2.89
CA GLU A 41 11.51 22.44 1.81
C GLU A 41 10.03 22.12 2.04
N LEU A 42 9.24 22.15 0.96
CA LEU A 42 7.81 21.79 1.01
C LEU A 42 7.59 20.34 1.44
N PHE A 43 8.61 19.48 1.33
CA PHE A 43 8.55 18.09 1.74
C PHE A 43 9.93 17.58 2.14
N SER A 44 9.94 16.58 3.02
CA SER A 44 11.16 15.86 3.39
C SER A 44 11.41 14.68 2.47
N VAL A 45 12.68 14.44 2.12
CA VAL A 45 13.10 13.25 1.37
C VAL A 45 13.60 12.19 2.33
N ARG A 46 13.00 10.99 2.25
CA ARG A 46 13.44 9.80 3.00
C ARG A 46 13.39 8.58 2.10
N ARG A 47 14.39 7.71 2.23
CA ARG A 47 14.38 6.42 1.53
C ARG A 47 13.39 5.47 2.19
N LYS A 48 12.55 4.82 1.40
CA LYS A 48 11.66 3.75 1.88
C LYS A 48 12.51 2.52 2.25
N GLY A 49 12.36 2.07 3.49
CA GLY A 49 12.96 0.81 3.95
C GLY A 49 12.33 -0.38 3.22
N PHE A 50 13.16 -1.38 2.94
CA PHE A 50 12.74 -2.72 2.51
C PHE A 50 13.31 -3.70 3.52
N TRP A 51 12.55 -4.76 3.80
CA TRP A 51 12.93 -5.78 4.76
C TRP A 51 12.76 -7.17 4.15
N LEU A 52 13.48 -8.14 4.71
CA LEU A 52 13.37 -9.54 4.31
C LEU A 52 11.97 -10.10 4.57
N LEU A 53 11.58 -11.08 3.76
CA LEU A 53 10.28 -11.74 3.86
C LEU A 53 10.02 -12.32 5.26
N SER A 54 11.06 -12.82 5.94
CA SER A 54 10.99 -13.34 7.31
C SER A 54 10.59 -12.31 8.37
N THR A 55 10.62 -11.01 8.05
CA THR A 55 10.28 -9.93 8.98
C THR A 55 8.82 -9.49 8.90
N VAL A 56 8.04 -10.04 7.95
CA VAL A 56 6.66 -9.58 7.68
C VAL A 56 5.77 -9.61 8.92
N ASN A 57 5.87 -10.64 9.77
CA ASN A 57 5.12 -10.69 11.02
C ASN A 57 5.42 -9.48 11.95
N LYS A 58 6.68 -9.07 12.04
CA LYS A 58 7.07 -7.87 12.82
C LYS A 58 6.58 -6.58 12.13
N LEU A 59 6.57 -6.56 10.79
CA LEU A 59 6.08 -5.41 10.04
C LEU A 59 4.59 -5.18 10.31
N LEU A 60 3.77 -6.23 10.17
CA LEU A 60 2.33 -6.16 10.37
C LEU A 60 1.96 -5.82 11.82
N ARG A 61 2.57 -6.50 12.80
CA ARG A 61 2.16 -6.37 14.22
C ARG A 61 2.78 -5.19 14.97
N LYS A 62 3.91 -4.66 14.51
CA LYS A 62 4.65 -3.60 15.24
C LYS A 62 4.94 -2.37 14.40
N PHE A 63 5.48 -2.57 13.19
CA PHE A 63 5.93 -1.44 12.38
C PHE A 63 4.75 -0.64 11.82
N ILE A 64 3.79 -1.29 11.16
CA ILE A 64 2.62 -0.65 10.54
C ILE A 64 1.78 0.12 11.58
N PRO A 65 1.42 -0.46 12.74
CA PRO A 65 0.68 0.27 13.77
C PRO A 65 1.44 1.48 14.34
N GLY A 66 2.77 1.47 14.26
CA GLY A 66 3.63 2.58 14.69
C GLY A 66 3.91 3.63 13.60
N LEU A 67 3.36 3.48 12.40
CA LEU A 67 3.54 4.47 11.33
C LEU A 67 2.77 5.75 11.64
N SER A 68 3.37 6.90 11.31
CA SER A 68 2.70 8.20 11.38
C SER A 68 1.67 8.43 10.26
N HIS A 69 1.42 7.43 9.42
CA HIS A 69 0.50 7.48 8.29
C HIS A 69 -0.23 6.14 8.18
N ALA A 70 -1.44 6.18 7.62
CA ALA A 70 -2.19 4.96 7.32
C ALA A 70 -1.44 4.08 6.32
N SER A 71 -1.51 2.77 6.51
CA SER A 71 -0.97 1.75 5.60
C SER A 71 -2.08 0.77 5.27
N ASP A 72 -2.23 0.43 3.99
CA ASP A 72 -3.29 -0.45 3.50
C ASP A 72 -2.81 -1.90 3.26
N GLY A 73 -1.54 -2.20 3.53
CA GLY A 73 -1.00 -3.55 3.51
C GLY A 73 0.51 -3.61 3.22
N LEU A 74 0.90 -4.52 2.34
CA LEU A 74 2.30 -4.85 2.01
C LEU A 74 2.54 -4.84 0.51
N ILE A 75 3.75 -4.46 0.12
CA ILE A 75 4.26 -4.59 -1.25
C ILE A 75 5.43 -5.56 -1.24
N PHE A 76 5.38 -6.58 -2.10
CA PHE A 76 6.45 -7.54 -2.29
C PHE A 76 7.18 -7.23 -3.60
N GLN A 77 8.46 -6.91 -3.48
CA GLN A 77 9.34 -6.59 -4.58
C GLN A 77 10.39 -7.70 -4.70
N GLY A 78 10.48 -8.34 -5.87
CA GLY A 78 11.56 -9.28 -6.15
C GLY A 78 12.92 -8.58 -6.08
N TRP A 79 13.83 -9.17 -5.32
CA TRP A 79 15.14 -8.57 -5.02
C TRP A 79 16.08 -8.57 -6.24
N ASP A 80 15.96 -9.60 -7.06
CA ASP A 80 16.76 -9.81 -8.27
C ASP A 80 16.04 -9.33 -9.55
N ASP A 81 14.80 -8.82 -9.41
CA ASP A 81 13.98 -8.43 -10.55
C ASP A 81 14.45 -7.10 -11.18
N PRO A 82 14.57 -7.04 -12.52
CA PRO A 82 14.76 -5.78 -13.22
C PRO A 82 13.52 -4.90 -13.10
N TYR A 83 13.66 -3.62 -13.40
CA TYR A 83 12.50 -2.73 -13.46
C TYR A 83 11.66 -3.01 -14.70
N VAL A 84 10.38 -3.31 -14.49
CA VAL A 84 9.39 -3.52 -15.57
C VAL A 84 8.46 -2.30 -15.63
N PRO A 85 8.39 -1.57 -16.75
CA PRO A 85 7.45 -0.46 -16.90
C PRO A 85 6.01 -0.98 -17.00
N ARG A 86 5.05 -0.19 -16.51
CA ARG A 86 3.61 -0.51 -16.46
C ARG A 86 3.32 -1.68 -15.49
N THR A 87 2.46 -2.62 -15.90
CA THR A 87 2.04 -3.74 -15.06
C THR A 87 3.16 -4.77 -14.99
N HIS A 88 3.55 -5.11 -13.77
CA HIS A 88 4.53 -6.14 -13.48
C HIS A 88 3.89 -7.22 -12.62
N GLU A 89 3.83 -8.45 -13.15
CA GLU A 89 3.22 -9.59 -12.46
C GLU A 89 4.02 -10.07 -11.24
N GLY A 90 5.33 -9.78 -11.19
CA GLY A 90 6.19 -10.08 -10.04
C GLY A 90 6.13 -9.05 -8.91
N LEU A 91 5.58 -7.86 -9.17
CA LEU A 91 5.35 -6.84 -8.13
C LEU A 91 3.99 -7.09 -7.49
N LEU A 92 4.00 -7.76 -6.34
CA LEU A 92 2.77 -8.14 -5.65
C LEU A 92 2.40 -7.08 -4.62
N LYS A 93 1.09 -6.88 -4.46
CA LYS A 93 0.52 -6.06 -3.39
C LYS A 93 -0.48 -6.91 -2.62
N TRP A 94 -0.33 -6.97 -1.32
CA TRP A 94 -1.31 -7.53 -0.41
C TRP A 94 -1.96 -6.38 0.35
N LYS A 95 -3.28 -6.42 0.50
CA LYS A 95 -4.04 -5.44 1.28
C LYS A 95 -4.82 -6.15 2.37
N PHE A 96 -5.04 -5.45 3.47
CA PHE A 96 -5.99 -5.90 4.48
C PHE A 96 -7.37 -6.10 3.83
N PRO A 97 -8.08 -7.22 4.08
CA PRO A 97 -9.38 -7.49 3.48
C PRO A 97 -10.37 -6.33 3.60
N GLU A 98 -10.41 -5.69 4.76
CA GLU A 98 -11.24 -4.53 5.09
C GLU A 98 -10.84 -3.23 4.36
N MET A 99 -9.67 -3.20 3.73
CA MET A 99 -9.17 -2.08 2.92
C MET A 99 -9.36 -2.30 1.41
N ASN A 100 -9.96 -3.42 1.01
CA ASN A 100 -10.38 -3.63 -0.38
C ASN A 100 -11.67 -2.86 -0.64
N SER A 101 -11.50 -1.66 -1.19
CA SER A 101 -12.58 -0.74 -1.44
C SER A 101 -12.92 -0.58 -2.92
N VAL A 102 -14.16 -0.17 -3.18
CA VAL A 102 -14.65 0.22 -4.50
C VAL A 102 -15.30 1.59 -4.36
N ASP A 103 -15.00 2.50 -5.30
CA ASP A 103 -15.70 3.78 -5.36
C ASP A 103 -16.96 3.65 -6.23
N PHE A 104 -18.12 3.84 -5.61
CA PHE A 104 -19.42 3.82 -6.26
C PHE A 104 -20.00 5.23 -6.33
N LEU A 105 -20.82 5.49 -7.35
CA LEU A 105 -21.75 6.61 -7.31
C LEU A 105 -22.97 6.12 -6.53
N TYR A 106 -23.31 6.79 -5.45
CA TYR A 106 -24.45 6.45 -4.61
C TYR A 106 -25.62 7.40 -4.91
N GLU A 107 -26.82 6.84 -5.05
CA GLU A 107 -28.06 7.62 -5.13
C GLU A 107 -29.12 7.00 -4.25
N LEU A 108 -29.87 7.87 -3.56
CA LEU A 108 -31.06 7.49 -2.84
C LEU A 108 -32.28 7.71 -3.75
N GLY A 109 -32.96 6.62 -4.12
CA GLY A 109 -34.18 6.64 -4.90
C GLY A 109 -35.33 7.34 -4.18
N VAL A 110 -36.33 7.80 -4.95
CA VAL A 110 -37.52 8.50 -4.41
C VAL A 110 -38.34 7.62 -3.47
N ASP A 111 -38.23 6.30 -3.63
CA ASP A 111 -38.84 5.28 -2.78
C ASP A 111 -37.95 4.84 -1.61
N GLY A 112 -36.85 5.55 -1.36
CA GLY A 112 -35.88 5.23 -0.32
C GLY A 112 -34.95 4.07 -0.67
N ARG A 113 -34.97 3.54 -1.90
CA ARG A 113 -34.03 2.50 -2.31
C ARG A 113 -32.62 3.06 -2.48
N GLU A 114 -31.66 2.40 -1.85
CA GLU A 114 -30.23 2.67 -2.02
C GLU A 114 -29.74 2.10 -3.36
N LEU A 115 -29.11 2.94 -4.19
CA LEU A 115 -28.62 2.56 -5.51
C LEU A 115 -27.12 2.82 -5.61
N LEU A 116 -26.37 1.79 -6.00
CA LEU A 116 -24.94 1.88 -6.26
C LEU A 116 -24.67 1.78 -7.76
N PHE A 117 -23.81 2.65 -8.27
CA PHE A 117 -23.44 2.66 -9.68
C PHE A 117 -21.94 2.63 -9.91
N LEU A 118 -21.54 1.91 -10.96
CA LEU A 118 -20.19 1.87 -11.51
C LEU A 118 -20.16 2.48 -12.91
N ASN A 119 -18.96 2.75 -13.41
CA ASN A 119 -18.77 3.08 -14.81
C ASN A 119 -18.57 1.81 -15.63
N GLU A 120 -19.20 1.72 -16.80
CA GLU A 120 -18.91 0.70 -17.79
C GLU A 120 -18.83 1.36 -19.15
N ARG A 121 -17.59 1.59 -19.62
CA ARG A 121 -17.33 2.23 -20.93
C ARG A 121 -18.01 3.60 -21.06
N GLY A 122 -17.95 4.41 -20.00
CA GLY A 122 -18.53 5.76 -19.96
C GLY A 122 -20.04 5.80 -19.69
N LYS A 123 -20.68 4.65 -19.43
CA LYS A 123 -22.09 4.57 -19.03
C LYS A 123 -22.23 4.17 -17.57
N LYS A 124 -23.22 4.76 -16.91
CA LYS A 124 -23.60 4.43 -15.55
C LYS A 124 -24.26 3.04 -15.51
N LYS A 125 -23.67 2.11 -14.77
CA LYS A 125 -24.13 0.73 -14.57
C LYS A 125 -24.64 0.55 -13.15
N LEU A 126 -25.91 0.17 -13.00
CA LEU A 126 -26.50 -0.12 -11.69
C LEU A 126 -25.99 -1.47 -11.15
N MET A 127 -25.58 -1.46 -9.89
CA MET A 127 -25.20 -2.66 -9.13
C MET A 127 -26.39 -3.12 -8.29
N GLY A 128 -27.18 -4.05 -8.83
CA GLY A 128 -28.33 -4.62 -8.13
C GLY A 128 -27.92 -5.64 -7.06
N GLY A 129 -28.77 -5.81 -6.04
CA GLY A 129 -28.65 -6.89 -5.06
C GLY A 129 -27.70 -6.64 -3.89
N TYR A 130 -27.15 -5.44 -3.75
CA TYR A 130 -26.27 -5.08 -2.64
C TYR A 130 -26.85 -3.93 -1.82
N ARG A 131 -26.74 -4.05 -0.50
CA ARG A 131 -27.08 -3.00 0.47
C ARG A 131 -25.86 -2.16 0.82
N VAL A 132 -26.07 -0.91 1.21
CA VAL A 132 -25.01 -0.05 1.76
C VAL A 132 -25.26 0.12 3.25
N VAL A 133 -24.18 0.18 4.03
CA VAL A 133 -24.24 0.51 5.45
C VAL A 133 -23.36 1.73 5.66
N PHE A 134 -23.96 2.77 6.21
CA PHE A 134 -23.24 3.96 6.65
C PHE A 134 -22.91 3.81 8.13
N LYS A 135 -21.64 4.00 8.50
CA LYS A 135 -21.25 4.09 9.91
C LYS A 135 -21.83 5.37 10.50
N ASP A 136 -22.08 5.38 11.82
CA ASP A 136 -22.94 6.32 12.59
C ASP A 136 -22.68 7.84 12.43
N GLU A 137 -21.72 8.25 11.59
CA GLU A 137 -21.35 9.64 11.32
C GLU A 137 -21.82 10.17 9.95
N LEU A 138 -22.33 9.32 9.05
CA LEU A 138 -22.71 9.71 7.69
C LEU A 138 -24.20 9.51 7.41
N ASP A 139 -24.91 10.59 7.15
CA ASP A 139 -26.29 10.55 6.66
C ASP A 139 -26.33 10.02 5.20
N PRO A 140 -27.04 8.92 4.92
CA PRO A 140 -27.23 8.42 3.55
C PRO A 140 -27.78 9.49 2.60
N ALA A 141 -28.69 10.36 3.06
CA ALA A 141 -29.27 11.40 2.22
C ALA A 141 -28.21 12.41 1.75
N PHE A 142 -27.25 12.75 2.62
CA PHE A 142 -26.14 13.63 2.27
C PHE A 142 -25.18 13.00 1.25
N CYS A 143 -25.11 11.67 1.18
CA CYS A 143 -24.25 10.96 0.26
C CYS A 143 -24.86 10.81 -1.14
N SER A 144 -26.17 11.04 -1.30
CA SER A 144 -26.86 10.91 -2.58
C SER A 144 -26.28 11.84 -3.65
N GLY A 145 -26.02 11.30 -4.84
CA GLY A 145 -25.38 11.99 -5.96
C GLY A 145 -23.86 12.12 -5.85
N LYS A 146 -23.23 11.57 -4.80
CA LYS A 146 -21.78 11.64 -4.58
C LYS A 146 -21.12 10.29 -4.81
N ILE A 147 -19.81 10.36 -5.05
CA ILE A 147 -18.98 9.16 -5.05
C ILE A 147 -18.63 8.82 -3.61
N ILE A 148 -18.89 7.58 -3.23
CA ILE A 148 -18.54 7.01 -1.93
C ILE A 148 -17.55 5.88 -2.12
N GLU A 149 -16.58 5.79 -1.22
CA GLU A 149 -15.67 4.66 -1.12
C GLU A 149 -16.26 3.64 -0.14
N CYS A 150 -16.46 2.42 -0.60
CA CYS A 150 -17.04 1.35 0.22
C CYS A 150 -16.10 0.15 0.31
N ALA A 151 -15.99 -0.44 1.50
CA ALA A 151 -15.37 -1.75 1.71
C ALA A 151 -16.43 -2.84 1.83
N TRP A 152 -16.10 -4.06 1.42
CA TRP A 152 -17.02 -5.19 1.54
C TRP A 152 -16.97 -5.78 2.95
N ASP A 153 -18.12 -5.85 3.62
CA ASP A 153 -18.28 -6.62 4.84
C ASP A 153 -18.94 -7.97 4.50
N ALA A 154 -18.13 -9.03 4.56
CA ALA A 154 -18.57 -10.39 4.31
C ALA A 154 -19.55 -10.90 5.38
N GLY A 155 -19.43 -10.43 6.63
CA GLY A 155 -20.32 -10.85 7.73
C GLY A 155 -21.72 -10.28 7.58
N GLY A 156 -21.82 -8.99 7.22
CA GLY A 156 -23.08 -8.29 6.96
C GLY A 156 -23.63 -8.45 5.54
N ASN A 157 -22.87 -9.07 4.62
CA ASN A 157 -23.17 -9.17 3.19
C ASN A 157 -23.54 -7.80 2.58
N ALA A 158 -22.72 -6.79 2.89
CA ALA A 158 -23.02 -5.38 2.66
C ALA A 158 -21.77 -4.59 2.27
N TRP A 159 -21.98 -3.50 1.52
CA TRP A 159 -20.95 -2.49 1.31
C TRP A 159 -20.99 -1.49 2.46
N VAL A 160 -19.88 -1.35 3.18
CA VAL A 160 -19.77 -0.38 4.27
C VAL A 160 -19.14 0.89 3.71
N CYS A 161 -19.88 1.99 3.74
CA CYS A 161 -19.37 3.31 3.35
C CYS A 161 -18.26 3.73 4.30
N MET A 162 -17.08 4.01 3.75
CA MET A 162 -15.90 4.48 4.48
C MET A 162 -15.85 6.01 4.50
N ARG A 163 -16.09 6.64 3.35
CA ARG A 163 -16.04 8.10 3.17
C ARG A 163 -16.64 8.53 1.84
N THR A 164 -16.89 9.83 1.71
CA THR A 164 -17.15 10.46 0.41
C THR A 164 -15.83 10.76 -0.33
N ARG A 165 -15.89 10.79 -1.66
CA ARG A 165 -14.74 10.99 -2.57
C ARG A 165 -14.95 12.24 -3.44
N PRO A 166 -14.87 13.46 -2.86
CA PRO A 166 -15.03 14.70 -3.62
C PRO A 166 -13.91 14.91 -4.65
N ASP A 167 -12.78 14.21 -4.48
CA ASP A 167 -11.66 14.19 -5.43
C ASP A 167 -11.97 13.46 -6.74
N LYS A 168 -13.07 12.71 -6.81
CA LYS A 168 -13.46 11.91 -7.97
C LYS A 168 -14.69 12.49 -8.64
N SER A 169 -14.68 12.51 -9.98
CA SER A 169 -15.82 12.87 -10.82
C SER A 169 -16.58 11.66 -11.35
N THR A 170 -15.95 10.48 -11.39
CA THR A 170 -16.57 9.23 -11.90
C THR A 170 -16.31 8.06 -10.95
N PRO A 171 -17.29 7.14 -10.76
CA PRO A 171 -17.08 5.93 -9.99
C PRO A 171 -16.06 5.00 -10.67
N ASN A 172 -15.68 3.92 -10.00
CA ASN A 172 -14.77 2.93 -10.58
C ASN A 172 -15.35 2.27 -11.83
N GLU A 173 -14.46 1.89 -12.75
CA GLU A 173 -14.80 1.02 -13.87
C GLU A 173 -15.22 -0.38 -13.38
N PHE A 174 -16.17 -1.00 -14.08
CA PHE A 174 -16.63 -2.35 -13.79
C PHE A 174 -15.50 -3.39 -13.80
N ASN A 175 -14.48 -3.18 -14.63
CA ASN A 175 -13.28 -4.02 -14.62
C ASN A 175 -12.45 -3.87 -13.34
N THR A 176 -12.40 -2.68 -12.74
CA THR A 176 -11.76 -2.46 -11.44
C THR A 176 -12.55 -3.15 -10.34
N TYR A 177 -13.88 -3.00 -10.33
CA TYR A 177 -14.77 -3.72 -9.40
C TYR A 177 -14.55 -5.24 -9.47
N LYS A 178 -14.51 -5.84 -10.67
CA LYS A 178 -14.24 -7.29 -10.81
C LYS A 178 -12.89 -7.72 -10.21
N LYS A 179 -11.85 -6.89 -10.34
CA LYS A 179 -10.53 -7.18 -9.73
C LYS A 179 -10.60 -7.11 -8.21
N VAL A 180 -11.32 -6.12 -7.67
CA VAL A 180 -11.52 -5.99 -6.22
C VAL A 180 -12.34 -7.16 -5.68
N MET A 181 -13.44 -7.54 -6.34
CA MET A 181 -14.24 -8.70 -5.97
C MET A 181 -13.45 -10.01 -6.02
N ARG A 182 -12.58 -10.18 -7.02
CA ARG A 182 -11.67 -11.32 -7.05
C ARG A 182 -10.73 -11.32 -5.85
N SER A 183 -10.14 -10.19 -5.50
CA SER A 183 -9.28 -10.06 -4.32
C SER A 183 -10.02 -10.35 -3.01
N ILE A 184 -11.28 -9.93 -2.90
CA ILE A 184 -12.14 -10.21 -1.74
C ILE A 184 -12.43 -11.71 -1.67
N ASN A 185 -12.77 -12.35 -2.80
CA ASN A 185 -13.08 -13.78 -2.86
C ASN A 185 -11.86 -14.68 -2.64
N ASP A 186 -10.67 -14.27 -3.12
CA ASP A 186 -9.41 -14.96 -2.86
C ASP A 186 -9.09 -14.97 -1.35
N ASN A 187 -9.61 -13.98 -0.60
CA ASN A 187 -9.62 -13.88 0.87
C ASN A 187 -8.29 -14.27 1.54
N ILE A 188 -7.17 -13.74 1.03
CA ILE A 188 -5.85 -13.95 1.62
C ILE A 188 -5.77 -13.10 2.90
N THR A 189 -6.10 -13.68 4.04
CA THR A 189 -6.01 -13.02 5.35
C THR A 189 -4.55 -12.84 5.79
N GLU A 190 -4.34 -12.08 6.86
CA GLU A 190 -3.01 -11.95 7.47
C GLU A 190 -2.44 -13.33 7.86
N GLU A 191 -3.27 -14.21 8.42
CA GLU A 191 -2.88 -15.54 8.88
C GLU A 191 -2.42 -16.41 7.70
N VAL A 192 -3.21 -16.45 6.63
CA VAL A 192 -2.88 -17.21 5.41
C VAL A 192 -1.59 -16.69 4.78
N LEU A 193 -1.41 -15.37 4.75
CA LEU A 193 -0.20 -14.75 4.25
C LEU A 193 1.03 -15.15 5.07
N LEU A 194 0.92 -15.09 6.40
CA LEU A 194 2.02 -15.42 7.30
C LEU A 194 2.41 -16.90 7.23
N GLU A 195 1.42 -17.80 7.15
CA GLU A 195 1.65 -19.24 6.97
C GLU A 195 2.42 -19.52 5.67
N LYS A 196 1.98 -18.92 4.55
CA LYS A 196 2.64 -19.10 3.26
C LYS A 196 4.05 -18.52 3.25
N ILE A 197 4.26 -17.38 3.91
CA ILE A 197 5.60 -16.81 4.07
C ILE A 197 6.50 -17.75 4.88
N GLU A 198 5.99 -18.36 5.94
CA GLU A 198 6.75 -19.31 6.75
C GLU A 198 7.22 -20.54 5.94
N GLU A 199 6.36 -21.06 5.05
CA GLU A 199 6.75 -22.10 4.10
C GLU A 199 7.85 -21.61 3.15
N ILE A 200 7.69 -20.42 2.55
CA ILE A 200 8.61 -19.87 1.54
C ILE A 200 9.99 -19.61 2.13
N VAL A 201 10.09 -19.05 3.34
CA VAL A 201 11.40 -18.72 3.93
C VAL A 201 12.22 -19.95 4.29
N ARG A 202 11.59 -21.13 4.39
CA ARG A 202 12.27 -22.42 4.60
C ARG A 202 12.84 -23.01 3.31
N LEU A 203 12.46 -22.49 2.14
CA LEU A 203 13.04 -22.94 0.87
C LEU A 203 14.53 -22.59 0.82
N PRO A 204 15.40 -23.47 0.26
CA PRO A 204 16.85 -23.28 0.28
C PRO A 204 17.31 -21.91 -0.22
N MET A 205 16.67 -21.42 -1.30
CA MET A 205 16.96 -20.12 -1.91
C MET A 205 16.82 -18.94 -0.94
N TYR A 206 15.84 -18.97 -0.04
CA TYR A 206 15.62 -17.93 0.96
C TYR A 206 16.44 -18.17 2.23
N ALA A 207 16.60 -19.42 2.65
CA ALA A 207 17.41 -19.78 3.81
C ALA A 207 18.87 -19.33 3.67
N ASP A 208 19.47 -19.51 2.49
CA ASP A 208 20.84 -19.06 2.20
C ASP A 208 20.96 -17.53 2.28
N ARG A 209 19.99 -16.82 1.71
CA ARG A 209 19.96 -15.36 1.72
C ARG A 209 19.81 -14.78 3.13
N ILE A 210 18.89 -15.34 3.91
CA ILE A 210 18.66 -14.95 5.31
C ILE A 210 19.94 -15.15 6.12
N ARG A 211 20.65 -16.28 5.95
CA ARG A 211 21.92 -16.53 6.64
C ARG A 211 22.99 -15.50 6.27
N ASN A 212 23.11 -15.15 5.00
CA ASN A 212 24.08 -14.15 4.55
C ASN A 212 23.77 -12.76 5.11
N ASP A 213 22.50 -12.36 5.15
CA ASP A 213 22.08 -11.05 5.68
C ASP A 213 22.23 -10.95 7.20
N ILE A 214 21.95 -12.04 7.95
CA ILE A 214 22.20 -12.12 9.40
C ILE A 214 23.69 -11.91 9.66
N ARG A 215 24.56 -12.62 8.94
CA ARG A 215 26.02 -12.46 9.05
C ARG A 215 26.45 -11.02 8.74
N ALA A 216 25.92 -10.42 7.68
CA ALA A 216 26.22 -9.03 7.33
C ALA A 216 25.79 -8.03 8.43
N HIS A 217 24.62 -8.25 9.06
CA HIS A 217 24.14 -7.42 10.18
C HIS A 217 24.98 -7.60 11.46
N GLU A 218 25.40 -8.82 11.77
CA GLU A 218 26.32 -9.10 12.90
C GLU A 218 27.67 -8.40 12.70
N HIS A 219 28.23 -8.46 11.49
CA HIS A 219 29.45 -7.74 11.17
C HIS A 219 29.28 -6.22 11.31
N THR A 220 28.20 -5.65 10.76
CA THR A 220 27.95 -4.20 10.81
C THR A 220 27.68 -3.69 12.24
N SER A 221 26.99 -4.47 13.06
CA SER A 221 26.73 -4.14 14.48
C SER A 221 27.98 -4.27 15.35
N SER A 222 28.89 -5.19 15.03
CA SER A 222 30.20 -5.29 15.68
C SER A 222 31.13 -4.12 15.34
N SER A 223 31.09 -3.61 14.10
CA SER A 223 31.86 -2.44 13.66
C SER A 223 31.35 -1.12 14.23
N ARG A 224 30.07 -1.02 14.60
CA ARG A 224 29.48 0.16 15.26
C ARG A 224 29.71 0.20 16.78
N ARG A 225 30.20 -0.90 17.38
CA ARG A 225 30.53 -1.00 18.81
C ARG A 225 32.03 -0.89 19.10
N ARG A 226 32.85 -0.62 18.08
CA ARG A 226 34.28 -0.34 18.20
C ARG A 226 34.56 1.13 17.93
#